data_AF-A0A661UJW1-F1
#
_entry.id   AF-A0A661UJW1-F1
#
_cell.length_a   1.000
_cell.length_b   1.000
_cell.length_c   1.000
_cell.angle_alpha   90.00
_cell.angle_beta   90.00
_cell.angle_gamma   90.00
#
_symmetry.space_group_name_H-M   'P 1'
#
loop_
_entity.id
_entity.type
_entity.pdbx_description
1 polymer ?
#
loop_
_entity_poly.entity_id
_entity_poly.type
_entity_poly.pdbx_seq_one_letter_code
_entity_poly.pdbx_strand_id
1 'polypeptide(L)'
;MKRNFSLIILLLIAIILFWGNENQRIKKANFLSKTLYYPFVNSVHRLDEIFRVNERNKFLAAELAKEVLKNNLLENKLQKFKQFGLSFPIHSYNFVLAEIIAYSGSFKDKNLIINKGKTSGIEPDNPVISNNGIVGKIISVSPNYAVIMPFNHSDFKLGVMLKRNNVQGILASDENGKTYVTMLDRGSEINIGDTIVTSNISGIFPPRFPVGTVSKI
;
A
#
# COMPACT_ATOMS: atom_id res chain seq x y z
N MET A 1 71.71 -18.14 -39.84
CA MET A 1 71.96 -16.68 -39.73
C MET A 1 70.84 -15.85 -39.09
N LYS A 2 69.53 -16.21 -39.17
CA LYS A 2 68.43 -15.36 -38.64
C LYS A 2 68.29 -15.31 -37.10
N ARG A 3 68.80 -16.30 -36.34
CA ARG A 3 68.63 -16.38 -34.87
C ARG A 3 69.40 -15.31 -34.09
N ASN A 4 70.49 -14.78 -34.64
CA ASN A 4 71.32 -13.78 -33.97
C ASN A 4 70.85 -12.34 -34.24
N PHE A 5 69.96 -12.15 -35.23
CA PHE A 5 69.52 -10.81 -35.66
C PHE A 5 68.62 -10.14 -34.62
N SER A 6 67.75 -10.90 -33.94
CA SER A 6 66.90 -10.40 -32.85
C SER A 6 67.73 -9.94 -31.64
N LEU A 7 68.80 -10.67 -31.30
CA LEU A 7 69.72 -10.31 -30.23
C LEU A 7 70.50 -9.04 -30.56
N ILE A 8 70.93 -8.88 -31.81
CA ILE A 8 71.63 -7.67 -32.29
C ILE A 8 70.70 -6.45 -32.22
N ILE A 9 69.43 -6.58 -32.61
CA ILE A 9 68.43 -5.51 -32.52
C ILE A 9 68.19 -5.10 -31.07
N LEU A 10 68.04 -6.06 -30.16
CA LEU A 10 67.84 -5.80 -28.73
C LEU A 10 69.03 -5.05 -28.12
N LEU A 11 70.24 -5.44 -28.51
CA LEU A 11 71.49 -4.83 -28.04
C LEU A 11 71.65 -3.40 -28.58
N LEU A 12 71.29 -3.15 -29.83
CA LEU A 12 71.24 -1.80 -30.41
C LEU A 12 70.23 -0.90 -29.71
N ILE A 13 69.04 -1.41 -29.41
CA ILE A 13 68.01 -0.66 -28.67
C ILE A 13 68.52 -0.32 -27.25
N ALA A 14 69.18 -1.27 -26.58
CA ALA A 14 69.77 -1.03 -25.26
C ALA A 14 70.85 0.06 -25.30
N ILE A 15 71.72 0.05 -26.32
CA ILE A 15 72.74 1.09 -26.54
C ILE A 15 72.09 2.46 -26.76
N ILE A 16 71.05 2.54 -27.60
CA ILE A 16 70.34 3.80 -27.89
C ILE A 16 69.67 4.39 -26.64
N LEU A 17 69.18 3.52 -25.75
CA LEU A 17 68.57 3.91 -24.48
C LEU A 17 69.61 4.37 -23.46
N PHE A 18 70.79 3.76 -23.45
CA PHE A 18 71.87 4.11 -22.53
C PHE A 18 72.62 5.40 -22.97
N TRP A 19 72.62 5.70 -24.26
CA TRP A 19 73.33 6.84 -24.82
C TRP A 19 72.62 8.19 -24.56
N GLY A 20 73.31 9.09 -23.87
CA GLY A 20 72.93 10.50 -23.67
C GLY A 20 73.05 10.94 -22.21
N ASN A 21 72.80 12.23 -21.95
CA ASN A 21 72.73 12.77 -20.60
C ASN A 21 71.58 12.16 -19.80
N GLU A 22 71.66 12.21 -18.46
CA GLU A 22 70.66 11.66 -17.53
C GLU A 22 69.22 12.10 -17.87
N ASN A 23 69.02 13.39 -18.14
CA ASN A 23 67.74 13.95 -18.55
C ASN A 23 67.20 13.38 -19.87
N GLN A 24 68.09 13.05 -20.82
CA GLN A 24 67.68 12.44 -22.10
C GLN A 24 67.35 10.96 -21.93
N ARG A 25 68.11 10.24 -21.10
CA ARG A 25 67.85 8.83 -20.77
C ARG A 25 66.50 8.66 -20.08
N ILE A 26 66.18 9.53 -19.11
CA ILE A 26 64.88 9.55 -18.42
C ILE A 26 63.73 9.85 -19.39
N LYS A 27 63.90 10.80 -20.32
CA LYS A 27 62.88 11.11 -21.34
C LYS A 27 62.64 9.95 -22.31
N LYS A 28 63.69 9.28 -22.80
CA LYS A 28 63.58 8.10 -23.67
C LYS A 28 62.90 6.94 -22.95
N ALA A 29 63.28 6.68 -21.69
CA ALA A 29 62.65 5.65 -20.86
C ALA A 29 61.16 5.94 -20.61
N ASN A 30 60.81 7.20 -20.31
CA ASN A 30 59.43 7.63 -20.13
C ASN A 30 58.60 7.59 -21.42
N PHE A 31 59.22 7.85 -22.58
CA PHE A 31 58.55 7.72 -23.88
C PHE A 31 58.26 6.25 -24.21
N LEU A 32 59.24 5.37 -23.98
CA LEU A 32 59.09 3.93 -24.22
C LEU A 32 58.07 3.31 -23.26
N SER A 33 58.12 3.68 -21.98
CA SER A 33 57.17 3.22 -20.96
C SER A 33 55.75 3.71 -21.29
N LYS A 34 55.57 4.98 -21.66
CA LYS A 34 54.26 5.47 -22.09
C LYS A 34 53.77 4.76 -23.36
N THR A 35 54.61 4.53 -24.36
CA THR A 35 54.16 3.96 -25.64
C THR A 35 53.82 2.47 -25.54
N LEU A 36 54.64 1.68 -24.82
CA LEU A 36 54.45 0.23 -24.72
C LEU A 36 53.43 -0.16 -23.64
N TYR A 37 53.33 0.61 -22.54
CA TYR A 37 52.47 0.26 -21.41
C TYR A 37 51.07 0.90 -21.48
N TYR A 38 50.89 2.01 -22.19
CA TYR A 38 49.59 2.69 -22.33
C TYR A 38 48.46 1.83 -22.93
N PRO A 39 48.66 1.06 -24.02
CA PRO A 39 47.59 0.21 -24.55
C PRO A 39 47.14 -0.87 -23.55
N PHE A 40 48.05 -1.34 -22.69
CA PHE A 40 47.74 -2.33 -21.66
C PHE A 40 46.98 -1.71 -20.48
N VAL A 41 47.43 -0.56 -19.98
CA VAL A 41 46.78 0.16 -18.87
C VAL A 41 45.37 0.61 -19.25
N ASN A 42 45.17 1.11 -20.48
CA ASN A 42 43.86 1.54 -20.95
C ASN A 42 42.89 0.36 -21.19
N SER A 43 43.42 -0.84 -21.46
CA SER A 43 42.59 -2.05 -21.62
C SER A 43 42.05 -2.56 -20.28
N VAL A 44 42.83 -2.45 -19.19
CA VAL A 44 42.38 -2.82 -17.84
C VAL A 44 41.28 -1.87 -17.35
N HIS A 45 41.44 -0.56 -17.54
CA HIS A 45 40.42 0.43 -17.12
C HIS A 45 39.08 0.26 -17.86
N ARG A 46 39.09 -0.17 -19.13
CA ARG A 46 37.85 -0.44 -19.88
C ARG A 46 37.11 -1.68 -19.38
N LEU A 47 37.82 -2.70 -18.92
CA LEU A 47 37.18 -3.90 -18.35
C LEU A 47 36.46 -3.55 -17.05
N ASP A 48 37.10 -2.80 -16.15
CA ASP A 48 36.47 -2.34 -14.90
C ASP A 48 35.23 -1.48 -15.15
N GLU A 49 35.27 -0.63 -16.18
CA GLU A 49 34.14 0.21 -16.57
C GLU A 49 32.97 -0.64 -17.11
N ILE A 50 33.24 -1.63 -17.97
CA ILE A 50 32.21 -2.54 -18.50
C ILE A 50 31.58 -3.38 -17.37
N PHE A 51 32.39 -3.90 -16.44
CA PHE A 51 31.87 -4.62 -15.28
C PHE A 51 31.01 -3.70 -14.40
N ARG A 52 31.46 -2.47 -14.11
CA ARG A 52 30.66 -1.48 -13.35
C ARG A 52 29.35 -1.12 -14.04
N VAL A 53 29.36 -0.92 -15.36
CA VAL A 53 28.15 -0.56 -16.12
C VAL A 53 27.18 -1.73 -16.15
N ASN A 54 27.66 -2.96 -16.35
CA ASN A 54 26.80 -4.16 -16.31
C ASN A 54 26.21 -4.41 -14.91
N GLU A 55 27.00 -4.23 -13.85
CA GLU A 55 26.50 -4.35 -12.48
C GLU A 55 25.49 -3.25 -12.12
N ARG A 56 25.73 -2.01 -12.57
CA ARG A 56 24.73 -0.93 -12.44
C ARG A 56 23.46 -1.22 -13.22
N ASN A 57 23.55 -1.74 -14.44
CA ASN A 57 22.39 -2.11 -15.23
C ASN A 57 21.57 -3.21 -14.56
N LYS A 58 22.22 -4.25 -14.03
CA LYS A 58 21.55 -5.30 -13.25
C LYS A 58 20.89 -4.74 -11.99
N PHE A 59 21.61 -3.90 -11.24
CA PHE A 59 21.08 -3.27 -10.03
C PHE A 59 19.86 -2.39 -10.33
N LEU A 60 19.94 -1.52 -11.33
CA LEU A 60 18.84 -0.66 -11.75
C LEU A 60 17.65 -1.46 -12.26
N ALA A 61 17.88 -2.55 -13.01
CA ALA A 61 16.83 -3.45 -13.46
C ALA A 61 16.12 -4.14 -12.28
N ALA A 62 16.88 -4.57 -11.26
CA ALA A 62 16.30 -5.16 -10.05
C ALA A 62 15.49 -4.14 -9.25
N GLU A 63 15.97 -2.90 -9.10
CA GLU A 63 15.25 -1.85 -8.39
C GLU A 63 13.98 -1.43 -9.15
N LEU A 64 14.05 -1.33 -10.49
CA LEU A 64 12.88 -1.07 -11.33
C LEU A 64 11.84 -2.20 -11.19
N ALA A 65 12.27 -3.46 -11.22
CA ALA A 65 11.36 -4.59 -11.05
C ALA A 65 10.67 -4.54 -9.68
N LYS A 66 11.38 -4.15 -8.61
CA LYS A 66 10.84 -3.99 -7.27
C LYS A 66 9.80 -2.85 -7.20
N GLU A 67 10.09 -1.70 -7.80
CA GLU A 67 9.14 -0.57 -7.84
C GLU A 67 7.91 -0.90 -8.69
N VAL A 68 8.07 -1.59 -9.83
CA VAL A 68 6.96 -2.07 -10.65
C VAL A 68 6.08 -3.06 -9.88
N LEU A 69 6.68 -4.00 -9.13
CA LEU A 69 5.91 -4.92 -8.27
C LEU A 69 5.13 -4.15 -7.19
N LYS A 70 5.76 -3.18 -6.53
CA LYS A 70 5.12 -2.35 -5.52
C LYS A 70 3.94 -1.57 -6.11
N ASN A 71 4.11 -0.95 -7.28
CA ASN A 71 3.05 -0.24 -7.99
C ASN A 71 1.90 -1.17 -8.38
N ASN A 72 2.19 -2.33 -8.96
CA ASN A 72 1.17 -3.33 -9.28
C ASN A 72 0.40 -3.80 -8.03
N LEU A 73 1.08 -3.97 -6.88
CA LEU A 73 0.41 -4.32 -5.62
C LEU A 73 -0.50 -3.20 -5.12
N LEU A 74 -0.06 -1.95 -5.23
CA LEU A 74 -0.87 -0.77 -4.87
C LEU A 74 -2.07 -0.63 -5.80
N GLU A 75 -1.88 -0.76 -7.11
CA GLU A 75 -2.96 -0.73 -8.10
C GLU A 75 -3.95 -1.86 -7.87
N ASN A 76 -3.51 -3.08 -7.58
CA ASN A 76 -4.40 -4.20 -7.22
C ASN A 76 -5.21 -3.90 -5.96
N LYS A 77 -4.61 -3.27 -4.93
CA LYS A 77 -5.35 -2.82 -3.75
C LYS A 77 -6.40 -1.78 -4.14
N LEU A 78 -6.04 -0.77 -4.92
CA LEU A 78 -6.95 0.28 -5.42
C LEU A 78 -8.07 -0.28 -6.30
N GLN A 79 -7.78 -1.27 -7.14
CA GLN A 79 -8.77 -1.92 -7.97
C GLN A 79 -9.75 -2.73 -7.12
N LYS A 80 -9.26 -3.47 -6.11
CA LYS A 80 -10.13 -4.10 -5.10
C LYS A 80 -11.01 -3.06 -4.42
N PHE A 81 -10.47 -1.89 -4.05
CA PHE A 81 -11.26 -0.76 -3.54
C PHE A 81 -12.37 -0.30 -4.49
N LYS A 82 -12.07 -0.12 -5.78
CA LYS A 82 -13.08 0.27 -6.78
C LYS A 82 -14.11 -0.82 -7.04
N GLN A 83 -13.71 -2.08 -6.96
CA GLN A 83 -14.58 -3.25 -7.16
C GLN A 83 -15.50 -3.49 -5.95
N PHE A 84 -15.21 -2.92 -4.77
CA PHE A 84 -16.09 -2.96 -3.60
C PHE A 84 -17.39 -2.14 -3.76
N GLY A 85 -17.70 -1.59 -4.95
CA GLY A 85 -19.05 -1.12 -5.29
C GLY A 85 -19.55 0.08 -4.46
N LEU A 86 -18.65 0.69 -3.68
CA LEU A 86 -18.97 1.84 -2.86
C LEU A 86 -18.97 3.09 -3.75
N SER A 87 -20.10 3.37 -4.41
CA SER A 87 -20.41 4.68 -5.02
C SER A 87 -20.59 5.77 -3.95
N PHE A 88 -19.64 5.88 -3.02
CA PHE A 88 -19.55 7.04 -2.15
C PHE A 88 -18.88 8.18 -2.91
N PRO A 89 -19.24 9.44 -2.63
CA PRO A 89 -18.33 10.55 -2.88
C PRO A 89 -17.10 10.33 -1.98
N ILE A 90 -16.11 9.59 -2.50
CA ILE A 90 -14.85 9.23 -1.84
C ILE A 90 -14.07 10.48 -1.36
N HIS A 91 -14.42 11.66 -1.86
CA HIS A 91 -13.72 12.92 -1.59
C HIS A 91 -13.87 13.45 -0.15
N SER A 92 -14.73 12.87 0.70
CA SER A 92 -14.99 13.41 2.04
C SER A 92 -14.72 12.46 3.21
N TYR A 93 -14.34 11.21 2.96
CA TYR A 93 -14.16 10.21 4.01
C TYR A 93 -12.84 9.46 3.89
N ASN A 94 -12.13 9.33 5.01
CA ASN A 94 -10.92 8.51 5.12
C ASN A 94 -11.31 7.09 5.56
N PHE A 95 -10.95 6.09 4.76
CA PHE A 95 -11.24 4.69 5.07
C PHE A 95 -10.01 3.99 5.64
N VAL A 96 -10.20 3.21 6.71
CA VAL A 96 -9.18 2.34 7.28
C VAL A 96 -9.64 0.89 7.13
N LEU A 97 -8.87 0.10 6.39
CA LEU A 97 -9.12 -1.33 6.27
C LEU A 97 -8.66 -2.05 7.54
N ALA A 98 -9.54 -2.89 8.07
CA ALA A 98 -9.29 -3.70 9.25
C ALA A 98 -9.84 -5.11 9.06
N GLU A 99 -9.22 -6.08 9.73
CA GLU A 99 -9.66 -7.48 9.75
C GLU A 99 -10.18 -7.82 11.14
N ILE A 100 -11.25 -8.62 11.20
CA ILE A 100 -11.79 -9.15 12.45
C ILE A 100 -10.84 -10.25 12.94
N ILE A 101 -10.27 -10.07 14.13
CA ILE A 101 -9.30 -10.99 14.73
C ILE A 101 -9.88 -11.80 15.88
N ALA A 102 -10.94 -11.32 16.52
CA ALA A 102 -11.56 -12.01 17.63
C ALA A 102 -13.01 -11.54 17.84
N TYR A 103 -13.71 -12.28 18.69
CA TYR A 103 -15.05 -11.97 19.19
C TYR A 103 -14.97 -11.87 20.71
N SER A 104 -15.72 -10.95 21.31
CA SER A 104 -15.84 -10.81 22.77
C SER A 104 -17.29 -10.66 23.17
N GLY A 105 -17.61 -10.77 24.46
CA GLY A 105 -18.97 -10.64 24.98
C GLY A 105 -19.69 -11.97 25.20
N SER A 106 -20.97 -11.87 25.55
CA SER A 106 -21.83 -13.02 25.83
C SER A 106 -22.32 -13.67 24.53
N PHE A 107 -22.96 -14.84 24.61
CA PHE A 107 -23.42 -15.54 23.41
C PHE A 107 -24.43 -14.72 22.57
N LYS A 108 -25.16 -13.81 23.22
CA LYS A 108 -26.22 -12.97 22.64
C LYS A 108 -25.71 -11.60 22.19
N ASP A 109 -24.84 -10.97 22.99
CA ASP A 109 -24.29 -9.63 22.74
C ASP A 109 -22.79 -9.74 22.41
N LYS A 110 -22.50 -10.31 21.23
CA LYS A 110 -21.13 -10.46 20.75
C LYS A 110 -20.62 -9.15 20.18
N ASN A 111 -19.47 -8.71 20.66
CA ASN A 111 -18.68 -7.66 20.06
C ASN A 111 -17.61 -8.24 19.14
N LEU A 112 -17.20 -7.47 18.14
CA LEU A 112 -16.14 -7.85 17.20
C LEU A 112 -14.86 -7.10 17.55
N ILE A 113 -13.70 -7.73 17.45
CA ILE A 113 -12.41 -7.10 17.67
C ILE A 113 -11.65 -7.05 16.36
N ILE A 114 -11.10 -5.87 16.02
CA ILE A 114 -10.34 -5.65 14.80
C ILE A 114 -8.85 -5.36 15.05
N ASN A 115 -8.01 -5.67 14.05
CA ASN A 115 -6.55 -5.45 14.09
C ASN A 115 -6.10 -3.98 13.85
N LYS A 116 -6.98 -3.01 14.10
CA LYS A 116 -6.72 -1.58 13.97
C LYS A 116 -7.17 -0.86 15.22
N GLY A 117 -6.38 0.11 15.66
CA GLY A 117 -6.65 0.90 16.85
C GLY A 117 -6.26 2.36 16.67
N LYS A 118 -5.95 3.03 17.77
CA LYS A 118 -5.63 4.47 17.80
C LYS A 118 -4.45 4.83 16.89
N THR A 119 -3.46 3.94 16.77
CA THR A 119 -2.29 4.12 15.88
C THR A 119 -2.67 4.17 14.39
N SER A 120 -3.82 3.60 14.03
CA SER A 120 -4.37 3.63 12.67
C SER A 120 -5.40 4.74 12.47
N GLY A 121 -5.54 5.66 13.43
CA GLY A 121 -6.52 6.76 13.37
C GLY A 121 -7.95 6.36 13.69
N ILE A 122 -8.17 5.18 14.28
CA ILE A 122 -9.51 4.76 14.71
C ILE A 122 -9.91 5.51 15.98
N GLU A 123 -11.14 6.02 16.00
CA GLU A 123 -11.72 6.70 17.16
C GLU A 123 -13.03 6.03 17.60
N PRO A 124 -13.45 6.21 18.86
CA PRO A 124 -14.79 5.83 19.30
C PRO A 124 -15.88 6.43 18.41
N ASP A 125 -17.00 5.72 18.32
CA ASP A 125 -18.13 6.01 17.43
C ASP A 125 -17.82 5.98 15.93
N ASN A 126 -16.61 5.69 15.47
CA ASN A 126 -16.37 5.55 14.03
C ASN A 126 -17.29 4.47 13.42
N PRO A 127 -17.94 4.76 12.27
CA PRO A 127 -18.83 3.81 11.61
C PRO A 127 -18.02 2.68 10.99
N VAL A 128 -18.50 1.44 11.15
CA VAL A 128 -17.90 0.27 10.51
C VAL A 128 -18.86 -0.27 9.46
N ILE A 129 -18.36 -0.35 8.23
CA ILE A 129 -19.11 -0.78 7.06
C ILE A 129 -18.38 -1.93 6.35
N SER A 130 -19.16 -2.74 5.65
CA SER A 130 -18.69 -3.80 4.76
C SER A 130 -19.34 -3.64 3.38
N ASN A 131 -18.92 -4.45 2.41
CA ASN A 131 -19.54 -4.54 1.08
C ASN A 131 -21.04 -4.83 1.12
N ASN A 132 -21.50 -5.56 2.14
CA ASN A 132 -22.90 -5.96 2.30
C ASN A 132 -23.74 -4.94 3.10
N GLY A 133 -23.14 -3.86 3.61
CA GLY A 133 -23.84 -2.85 4.40
C GLY A 133 -23.17 -2.52 5.72
N ILE A 134 -23.95 -2.03 6.68
CA ILE A 134 -23.44 -1.60 7.99
C ILE A 134 -23.09 -2.81 8.84
N VAL A 135 -21.90 -2.78 9.44
CA VAL A 135 -21.46 -3.79 10.41
C VAL A 135 -21.78 -3.32 11.82
N GLY A 136 -21.52 -2.05 12.14
CA GLY A 136 -21.70 -1.52 13.49
C GLY A 136 -20.93 -0.23 13.72
N LYS A 137 -20.56 0.03 14.97
CA LYS A 137 -19.74 1.19 15.34
C LYS A 137 -18.65 0.82 16.36
N ILE A 138 -17.57 1.59 16.37
CA ILE A 138 -16.51 1.43 17.36
C ILE A 138 -16.99 1.90 18.75
N ILE A 139 -16.81 1.07 19.76
CA ILE A 139 -17.17 1.39 21.16
C ILE A 139 -15.96 1.55 22.07
N SER A 140 -14.82 0.96 21.72
CA SER A 140 -13.59 1.07 22.49
C SER A 140 -12.39 0.95 21.58
N VAL A 141 -11.34 1.72 21.87
CA VAL A 141 -10.12 1.79 21.07
C VAL A 141 -8.91 1.63 21.97
N SER A 142 -8.08 0.64 21.65
CA SER A 142 -6.74 0.45 22.19
C SER A 142 -5.69 0.89 21.17
N PRO A 143 -4.39 0.92 21.52
CA PRO A 143 -3.34 1.34 20.57
C PRO A 143 -3.35 0.56 19.25
N ASN A 144 -3.52 -0.77 19.31
CA ASN A 144 -3.35 -1.67 18.17
C ASN A 144 -4.62 -2.46 17.78
N TYR A 145 -5.70 -2.32 18.54
CA TYR A 145 -6.97 -2.98 18.27
C TYR A 145 -8.14 -2.10 18.70
N ALA A 146 -9.33 -2.40 18.20
CA ALA A 146 -10.55 -1.72 18.56
C ALA A 146 -11.71 -2.71 18.62
N VAL A 147 -12.74 -2.35 19.37
CA VAL A 147 -13.93 -3.16 19.61
C VAL A 147 -15.11 -2.53 18.89
N ILE A 148 -15.82 -3.34 18.12
CA ILE A 148 -17.01 -2.99 17.37
C ILE A 148 -18.23 -3.54 18.11
N MET A 149 -19.21 -2.69 18.33
CA MET A 149 -20.58 -3.10 18.65
C MET A 149 -21.34 -3.29 17.34
N PRO A 150 -21.74 -4.53 17.00
CA PRO A 150 -22.42 -4.80 15.75
C PRO A 150 -23.87 -4.33 15.76
N PHE A 151 -24.48 -4.21 14.57
CA PHE A 151 -25.85 -3.71 14.42
C PHE A 151 -26.93 -4.58 15.09
N ASN A 152 -26.64 -5.86 15.31
CA ASN A 152 -27.53 -6.83 15.94
C ASN A 152 -27.37 -6.92 17.46
N HIS A 153 -26.50 -6.10 18.05
CA HIS A 153 -26.35 -6.00 19.50
C HIS A 153 -27.56 -5.25 20.10
N SER A 154 -28.04 -5.68 21.28
CA SER A 154 -29.22 -5.11 21.95
C SER A 154 -29.09 -3.59 22.24
N ASP A 155 -27.92 -3.15 22.68
CA ASP A 155 -27.59 -1.73 22.89
C ASP A 155 -27.36 -0.90 21.62
N PHE A 156 -27.30 -1.53 20.44
CA PHE A 156 -27.03 -0.81 19.21
C PHE A 156 -28.25 0.01 18.78
N LYS A 157 -28.03 1.30 18.53
CA LYS A 157 -29.04 2.23 18.02
C LYS A 157 -28.48 3.00 16.84
N LEU A 158 -29.26 3.07 15.77
CA LEU A 158 -28.90 3.81 14.56
C LEU A 158 -30.09 4.59 14.03
N GLY A 159 -29.92 5.90 13.83
CA GLY A 159 -30.90 6.73 13.14
C GLY A 159 -31.02 6.31 11.67
N VAL A 160 -32.23 5.96 11.26
CA VAL A 160 -32.53 5.51 9.90
C VAL A 160 -33.70 6.30 9.32
N MET A 161 -33.85 6.23 8.01
CA MET A 161 -35.00 6.78 7.30
C MET A 161 -35.37 5.94 6.08
N LEU A 162 -36.63 5.97 5.70
CA LEU A 162 -37.08 5.37 4.44
C LEU A 162 -36.60 6.20 3.26
N LYS A 163 -36.00 5.55 2.27
CA LYS A 163 -35.51 6.23 1.05
C LYS A 163 -36.63 6.87 0.22
N ARG A 164 -37.84 6.30 0.28
CA ARG A 164 -39.01 6.71 -0.53
C ARG A 164 -39.62 8.04 -0.06
N ASN A 165 -39.91 8.16 1.22
CA ASN A 165 -40.67 9.27 1.80
C ASN A 165 -39.97 9.96 2.99
N ASN A 166 -38.71 9.61 3.29
CA ASN A 166 -37.91 10.18 4.37
C ASN A 166 -38.53 10.04 5.77
N VAL A 167 -39.46 9.10 5.98
CA VAL A 167 -39.94 8.75 7.32
C VAL A 167 -38.76 8.31 8.16
N GLN A 168 -38.60 8.93 9.33
CA GLN A 168 -37.47 8.69 10.22
C GLN A 168 -37.80 7.66 11.29
N GLY A 169 -36.80 6.93 11.74
CA GLY A 169 -36.92 6.01 12.87
C GLY A 169 -35.55 5.64 13.43
N ILE A 170 -35.56 4.73 14.39
CA ILE A 170 -34.36 4.20 15.03
C ILE A 170 -34.32 2.70 14.77
N LEU A 171 -33.25 2.23 14.12
CA LEU A 171 -32.93 0.82 14.07
C LEU A 171 -32.43 0.37 15.45
N ALA A 172 -33.04 -0.68 15.97
CA ALA A 172 -32.68 -1.33 17.22
C ALA A 172 -32.75 -2.86 17.04
N SER A 173 -32.16 -3.58 17.99
CA SER A 173 -32.18 -5.04 18.00
C SER A 173 -32.66 -5.56 19.35
N ASP A 174 -33.32 -6.72 19.36
CA ASP A 174 -33.64 -7.42 20.61
C ASP A 174 -32.45 -8.29 21.08
N GLU A 175 -32.58 -8.90 22.26
CA GLU A 175 -31.57 -9.82 22.82
C GLU A 175 -31.35 -11.09 21.98
N ASN A 176 -32.21 -11.36 20.99
CA ASN A 176 -32.08 -12.49 20.07
C ASN A 176 -31.42 -12.06 18.74
N GLY A 177 -31.01 -10.79 18.63
CA GLY A 177 -30.41 -10.22 17.42
C GLY A 177 -31.40 -9.92 16.31
N LYS A 178 -32.71 -9.92 16.61
CA LYS A 178 -33.74 -9.52 15.65
C LYS A 178 -33.78 -8.00 15.56
N THR A 179 -33.46 -7.48 14.38
CA THR A 179 -33.47 -6.05 14.06
C THR A 179 -34.87 -5.56 13.71
N TYR A 180 -35.25 -4.37 14.22
CA TYR A 180 -36.49 -3.69 13.89
C TYR A 180 -36.30 -2.17 13.91
N VAL A 181 -37.21 -1.44 13.26
CA VAL A 181 -37.24 0.02 13.30
C VAL A 181 -38.34 0.47 14.25
N THR A 182 -38.00 1.33 15.20
CA THR A 182 -38.91 1.92 16.18
C THR A 182 -38.91 3.45 16.07
N MET A 183 -39.73 4.12 16.88
CA MET A 183 -39.83 5.58 16.97
C MET A 183 -40.22 6.23 15.63
N LEU A 184 -41.17 5.60 14.93
CA LEU A 184 -41.79 6.10 13.70
C LEU A 184 -42.99 7.00 14.03
N ASP A 185 -43.21 8.05 13.24
CA ASP A 185 -44.38 8.93 13.42
C ASP A 185 -45.69 8.18 13.17
N ARG A 186 -46.72 8.48 13.98
CA ARG A 186 -48.04 7.87 13.81
C ARG A 186 -48.64 8.27 12.46
N GLY A 187 -49.11 7.29 11.69
CA GLY A 187 -49.64 7.51 10.34
C GLY A 187 -48.57 7.50 9.24
N SER A 188 -47.31 7.20 9.57
CA SER A 188 -46.26 7.00 8.57
C SER A 188 -46.63 5.92 7.57
N GLU A 189 -46.52 6.24 6.28
CA GLU A 189 -46.77 5.29 5.20
C GLU A 189 -45.53 4.42 4.97
N ILE A 190 -45.62 3.13 5.34
CA ILE A 190 -44.52 2.15 5.23
C ILE A 190 -45.03 0.98 4.40
N ASN A 191 -44.26 0.55 3.42
CA ASN A 191 -44.57 -0.61 2.59
C ASN A 191 -43.51 -1.70 2.74
N ILE A 192 -43.93 -2.96 2.65
CA ILE A 192 -42.99 -4.09 2.52
C ILE A 192 -42.19 -3.90 1.24
N GLY A 193 -40.86 -4.06 1.33
CA GLY A 193 -39.91 -3.79 0.25
C GLY A 193 -39.32 -2.37 0.25
N ASP A 194 -39.81 -1.46 1.09
CA ASP A 194 -39.21 -0.12 1.20
C ASP A 194 -37.74 -0.21 1.65
N THR A 195 -36.88 0.57 0.98
CA THR A 195 -35.45 0.63 1.30
C THR A 195 -35.19 1.57 2.46
N ILE A 196 -34.45 1.10 3.45
CA ILE A 196 -34.02 1.84 4.64
C ILE A 196 -32.59 2.31 4.42
N VAL A 197 -32.33 3.58 4.73
CA VAL A 197 -31.01 4.21 4.67
C VAL A 197 -30.69 4.91 5.99
N THR A 198 -29.42 5.21 6.25
CA THR A 198 -29.03 6.04 7.42
C THR A 198 -29.61 7.44 7.33
N SER A 199 -30.04 7.97 8.47
CA SER A 199 -30.57 9.33 8.55
C SER A 199 -29.45 10.37 8.47
N ASN A 200 -29.81 11.56 8.01
CA ASN A 200 -28.89 12.71 8.01
C ASN A 200 -28.58 13.24 9.42
N ILE A 201 -29.28 12.75 10.45
CA ILE A 201 -29.18 13.24 11.82
C ILE A 201 -28.14 12.45 12.61
N SER A 202 -27.84 11.20 12.20
CA SER A 202 -27.03 10.31 13.06
C SER A 202 -25.59 10.79 13.27
N GLY A 203 -25.07 11.72 12.45
CA GLY A 203 -23.75 12.39 12.58
C GLY A 203 -22.51 11.48 12.46
N ILE A 204 -22.69 10.23 12.81
CA ILE A 204 -21.70 9.16 12.93
C ILE A 204 -21.61 8.38 11.62
N PHE A 205 -22.75 8.01 11.03
CA PHE A 205 -22.79 7.29 9.77
C PHE A 205 -22.94 8.27 8.59
N PRO A 206 -22.34 7.95 7.43
CA PRO A 206 -22.56 8.72 6.21
C PRO A 206 -24.07 8.80 5.92
N PRO A 207 -24.61 9.96 5.51
CA PRO A 207 -26.02 10.08 5.21
C PRO A 207 -26.42 9.22 4.01
N ARG A 208 -27.65 8.69 4.03
CA ARG A 208 -28.24 7.90 2.93
C ARG A 208 -27.49 6.59 2.61
N PHE A 209 -26.72 6.06 3.56
CA PHE A 209 -26.04 4.77 3.44
C PHE A 209 -27.08 3.62 3.51
N PRO A 210 -27.06 2.65 2.59
CA PRO A 210 -28.00 1.52 2.60
C PRO A 210 -27.92 0.68 3.87
N VAL A 211 -29.06 0.47 4.54
CA VAL A 211 -29.16 -0.35 5.76
C VAL A 211 -29.83 -1.69 5.45
N GLY A 212 -30.95 -1.68 4.74
CA GLY A 212 -31.72 -2.88 4.43
C GLY A 212 -33.07 -2.58 3.79
N THR A 213 -33.97 -3.57 3.80
CA THR A 213 -35.33 -3.46 3.24
C THR A 213 -36.37 -3.94 4.24
N VAL A 214 -37.54 -3.31 4.26
CA VAL A 214 -38.67 -3.70 5.12
C VAL A 214 -39.17 -5.09 4.70
N SER A 215 -39.07 -6.07 5.60
CA SER A 215 -39.58 -7.43 5.38
C SER A 215 -40.98 -7.63 5.95
N LYS A 216 -41.29 -6.97 7.07
CA LYS A 216 -42.56 -7.06 7.79
C LYS A 216 -42.84 -5.74 8.53
N ILE A 217 -44.12 -5.42 8.71
CA ILE A 217 -44.65 -4.29 9.48
C ILE A 217 -45.43 -4.84 10.67
#